data_AF-A0A382UU61-F1
#
_entry.id   AF-A0A382UU61-F1
#
_cell.length_a   1.000
_cell.length_b   1.000
_cell.length_c   1.000
_cell.angle_alpha   90.00
_cell.angle_beta   90.00
_cell.angle_gamma   90.00
#
_symmetry.space_group_name_H-M   'P 1'
#
loop_
_entity.id
_entity.type
_entity.pdbx_description
1 polymer ?
#
loop_
_entity_poly.entity_id
_entity_poly.type
_entity_poly.pdbx_seq_one_letter_code
_entity_poly.pdbx_strand_id
1 'polypeptide(L)'
;MSDINPELLPGDSDLAHYREHGWYISPPLFDEDELDRATDASERYYSGLDSSRIDLPNCRSYNLAWWPGAGADKLRKNDYSTPIGPELDALLRKPELGATGALLAGEDVRLWHDQLL
;
A
#
# COMPACT_ATOMS: atom_id res chain seq x y z
N MET A 1 -8.89 13.98 14.77
CA MET A 1 -8.65 12.53 14.73
C MET A 1 -9.78 11.98 13.87
N SER A 2 -9.47 11.32 12.74
CA SER A 2 -10.54 10.67 11.96
C SER A 2 -11.24 9.66 12.83
N ASP A 3 -12.57 9.71 12.84
CA ASP A 3 -13.40 8.75 13.55
C ASP A 3 -13.40 7.47 12.71
N ILE A 4 -12.66 6.46 13.15
CA ILE A 4 -12.55 5.17 12.45
C ILE A 4 -13.88 4.44 12.64
N ASN A 5 -14.47 3.93 11.56
CA ASN A 5 -15.68 3.10 11.68
C ASN A 5 -15.33 1.77 12.36
N PRO A 6 -15.84 1.48 13.57
CA PRO A 6 -15.52 0.25 14.28
C PRO A 6 -16.02 -1.02 13.57
N GLU A 7 -17.01 -0.91 12.68
CA GLU A 7 -17.50 -2.04 11.88
C GLU A 7 -16.48 -2.51 10.82
N LEU A 8 -15.46 -1.70 10.51
CA LEU A 8 -14.39 -2.05 9.58
C LEU A 8 -13.19 -2.72 10.25
N LEU A 9 -13.19 -2.83 11.59
CA LEU A 9 -12.07 -3.36 12.36
C LEU A 9 -12.27 -4.85 12.70
N PRO A 10 -11.17 -5.62 12.87
CA PRO A 10 -11.24 -7.01 13.33
C PRO A 10 -11.94 -7.13 14.69
N GLY A 11 -12.89 -8.05 14.79
CA GLY A 11 -13.51 -8.43 16.06
C GLY A 11 -12.74 -9.54 16.79
N ASP A 12 -13.20 -9.91 17.99
CA ASP A 12 -12.54 -10.94 18.81
C ASP A 12 -12.37 -12.29 18.09
N SER A 13 -13.35 -12.69 17.28
CA SER A 13 -13.28 -13.90 16.47
C SER A 13 -12.21 -13.83 15.38
N ASP A 14 -12.05 -12.65 14.76
CA ASP A 14 -11.05 -12.42 13.72
C ASP A 14 -9.64 -12.45 14.32
N LEU A 15 -9.47 -11.85 15.50
CA LEU A 15 -8.21 -11.88 16.24
C LEU A 15 -7.84 -13.31 16.67
N ALA A 16 -8.82 -14.11 17.10
CA ALA A 16 -8.60 -15.52 17.41
C ALA A 16 -8.20 -16.31 16.15
N HIS A 17 -8.89 -16.10 15.03
CA HIS A 17 -8.58 -16.72 13.74
C HIS A 17 -7.17 -16.36 13.26
N TYR A 18 -6.80 -15.08 13.31
CA TYR A 18 -5.47 -14.61 12.95
C TYR A 18 -4.38 -15.24 13.80
N ARG A 19 -4.59 -15.36 15.12
CA ARG A 19 -3.63 -16.02 16.02
C ARG A 19 -3.47 -17.51 15.74
N GLU A 20 -4.55 -18.18 15.34
CA GLU A 20 -4.51 -19.62 15.02
C GLU A 20 -3.91 -19.90 13.64
N HIS A 21 -4.22 -19.08 12.64
CA HIS A 21 -3.93 -19.38 11.23
C HIS A 21 -2.90 -18.45 10.57
N GLY A 22 -2.58 -17.31 11.18
CA GLY A 22 -1.60 -16.34 10.68
C GLY A 22 -2.09 -15.44 9.54
N TRP A 23 -3.40 -15.44 9.23
CA TRP A 23 -3.98 -14.59 8.20
C TRP A 23 -5.36 -14.04 8.61
N TYR A 24 -5.76 -12.94 7.99
CA TYR A 24 -7.04 -12.27 8.20
C TYR A 24 -7.49 -11.65 6.87
N ILE A 25 -8.78 -11.68 6.59
CA ILE A 25 -9.40 -10.98 5.46
C ILE A 25 -10.30 -9.90 6.04
N SER A 26 -9.99 -8.65 5.74
CA SER A 26 -10.81 -7.52 6.18
C SER A 26 -12.14 -7.45 5.43
N PRO A 27 -13.15 -6.75 5.97
CA PRO A 27 -14.19 -6.18 5.11
C PRO A 27 -13.55 -5.24 4.07
N PRO A 28 -14.29 -4.85 3.02
CA PRO A 28 -13.81 -3.84 2.08
C PRO A 28 -13.46 -2.54 2.82
N LEU A 29 -12.18 -2.19 2.84
CA LEU A 29 -11.68 -0.98 3.51
C LEU A 29 -11.67 0.23 2.58
N PHE A 30 -11.71 0.00 1.26
CA PHE A 30 -11.60 1.03 0.24
C PHE A 30 -12.87 1.10 -0.59
N ASP A 31 -13.29 2.33 -0.92
CA ASP A 31 -14.36 2.55 -1.89
C ASP A 31 -13.87 2.44 -3.34
N GLU A 32 -14.80 2.37 -4.29
CA GLU A 32 -14.47 2.22 -5.71
C GLU A 32 -13.61 3.38 -6.23
N ASP A 33 -13.90 4.62 -5.81
CA ASP A 33 -13.16 5.79 -6.26
C ASP A 33 -11.71 5.80 -5.73
N GLU A 34 -11.47 5.33 -4.50
CA GLU A 34 -10.14 5.14 -3.92
C GLU A 34 -9.34 4.10 -4.71
N LEU A 35 -9.97 2.98 -5.06
CA LEU A 35 -9.36 1.91 -5.84
C LEU A 35 -9.06 2.35 -7.28
N ASP A 36 -9.97 3.08 -7.91
CA ASP A 36 -9.77 3.63 -9.26
C ASP A 36 -8.60 4.62 -9.28
N ARG A 37 -8.54 5.56 -8.32
CA ARG A 37 -7.41 6.49 -8.19
C ARG A 37 -6.08 5.78 -7.99
N ALA A 38 -6.06 4.73 -7.16
CA ALA A 38 -4.85 3.95 -6.92
C ALA A 38 -4.41 3.17 -8.17
N THR A 39 -5.37 2.62 -8.91
CA THR A 39 -5.13 1.90 -10.17
C THR A 39 -4.59 2.83 -11.25
N ASP A 40 -5.22 4.00 -11.43
CA ASP A 40 -4.75 5.03 -12.35
C ASP A 40 -3.35 5.53 -11.99
N ALA A 41 -3.08 5.72 -10.69
CA ALA A 41 -1.76 6.13 -10.22
C ALA A 41 -0.71 5.04 -10.49
N SER A 42 -1.05 3.76 -10.31
CA SER A 42 -0.19 2.62 -10.64
C SER A 42 0.12 2.57 -12.14
N GLU A 43 -0.87 2.68 -13.01
CA GLU A 43 -0.65 2.64 -14.47
C GLU A 43 0.10 3.88 -14.98
N ARG A 44 -0.16 5.05 -14.39
CA ARG A 44 0.63 6.26 -14.67
C ARG A 44 2.08 6.12 -14.20
N TYR A 45 2.30 5.53 -13.03
CA TYR A 45 3.63 5.23 -12.52
C TYR A 45 4.37 4.35 -13.53
N TYR A 46 3.77 3.24 -13.95
CA TYR A 46 4.38 2.30 -14.88
C TYR A 46 4.62 2.84 -16.28
N SER A 47 3.68 3.60 -16.84
CA SER A 47 3.83 4.22 -18.16
C SER A 47 4.87 5.35 -18.19
N GLY A 48 5.11 6.00 -17.04
CA GLY A 48 6.08 7.07 -16.89
C GLY A 48 7.50 6.63 -16.50
N LEU A 49 7.71 5.36 -16.11
CA LEU A 49 8.94 4.89 -15.45
C LEU A 49 10.22 5.35 -16.14
N ASP A 50 10.39 5.08 -17.43
CA ASP A 50 11.64 5.35 -18.16
C ASP A 50 11.99 6.84 -18.32
N SER A 51 11.04 7.72 -17.99
CA SER A 51 11.20 9.19 -18.05
C SER A 51 11.06 9.87 -16.68
N SER A 52 10.77 9.08 -15.64
CA SER A 52 10.46 9.60 -14.31
C SER A 52 11.69 9.63 -13.41
N ARG A 53 11.76 10.66 -12.56
CA ARG A 53 12.80 10.81 -11.55
C ARG A 53 12.13 10.99 -10.19
N ILE A 54 12.62 10.28 -9.19
CA ILE A 54 12.13 10.38 -7.81
C ILE A 54 13.20 11.00 -6.92
N ASP A 55 12.75 11.80 -5.96
CA ASP A 55 13.59 12.35 -4.90
C ASP A 55 13.29 11.57 -3.61
N LEU A 56 14.31 10.93 -3.05
CA LEU A 56 14.17 10.17 -1.80
C LEU A 56 14.56 11.01 -0.58
N PRO A 57 14.08 10.67 0.63
CA PRO A 57 14.42 11.37 1.88
C PRO A 57 15.91 11.41 2.22
N ASN A 58 16.75 10.65 1.50
CA ASN A 58 18.21 10.70 1.59
C ASN A 58 18.86 11.86 0.80
N CYS A 59 18.05 12.83 0.33
CA CYS A 59 18.46 13.97 -0.48
C CYS A 59 19.10 13.58 -1.82
N ARG A 60 18.75 12.41 -2.37
CA ARG A 60 19.22 11.95 -3.68
C ARG A 60 18.05 11.73 -4.62
N SER A 61 18.34 11.95 -5.89
CA SER A 61 17.41 11.68 -6.99
C SER A 61 17.80 10.41 -7.72
N TYR A 62 16.80 9.62 -8.10
CA TYR A 62 16.98 8.37 -8.83
C TYR A 62 16.10 8.40 -10.08
N ASN A 63 16.66 8.00 -11.22
CA ASN A 63 15.84 7.69 -12.38
C ASN A 63 15.12 6.38 -12.11
N LEU A 64 13.82 6.38 -12.32
CA LEU A 64 13.09 5.14 -12.41
C LEU A 64 13.40 4.50 -13.76
N ALA A 65 13.49 3.17 -13.77
CA ALA A 65 13.73 2.40 -14.98
C ALA A 65 13.39 0.94 -14.71
N TRP A 66 13.04 0.22 -15.76
CA TRP A 66 13.05 -1.22 -15.73
C TRP A 66 14.47 -1.77 -15.86
N TRP A 67 14.69 -2.96 -15.32
CA TRP A 67 15.87 -3.72 -15.71
C TRP A 67 15.78 -4.02 -17.22
N PRO A 68 16.87 -3.86 -17.99
CA PRO A 68 16.86 -4.16 -19.41
C PRO A 68 16.34 -5.57 -19.70
N GLY A 69 15.26 -5.68 -20.48
CA GLY A 69 14.61 -6.96 -20.83
C GLY A 69 13.47 -7.40 -19.90
N ALA A 70 13.23 -6.71 -18.79
CA ALA A 70 12.07 -6.90 -17.90
C ALA A 70 10.97 -5.89 -18.26
N GLY A 71 10.53 -5.90 -19.52
CA GLY A 71 9.52 -4.99 -20.04
C GLY A 71 8.15 -5.12 -19.35
N ALA A 72 7.24 -4.20 -19.67
CA ALA A 72 5.89 -4.13 -19.07
C ALA A 72 5.01 -5.38 -19.27
N ASP A 73 5.40 -6.32 -20.14
CA ASP A 73 4.75 -7.62 -20.35
C ASP A 73 5.20 -8.71 -19.36
N LYS A 74 6.05 -8.37 -18.40
CA LYS A 74 6.56 -9.25 -17.33
C LYS A 74 5.99 -8.85 -15.98
N LEU A 75 6.27 -9.68 -14.95
CA LEU A 75 5.94 -9.35 -13.57
C LEU A 75 6.54 -7.98 -13.21
N ARG A 76 5.66 -7.04 -12.88
CA ARG A 76 6.02 -5.73 -12.36
C ARG A 76 6.16 -5.87 -10.86
N LYS A 77 7.29 -5.40 -10.32
CA LYS A 77 7.51 -5.36 -8.88
C LYS A 77 8.35 -4.16 -8.55
N ASN A 78 7.74 -3.22 -7.85
CA ASN A 78 8.41 -2.01 -7.40
C ASN A 78 8.29 -1.90 -5.88
N ASP A 79 9.45 -1.83 -5.22
CA ASP A 79 9.53 -1.59 -3.79
C ASP A 79 9.46 -0.08 -3.52
N TYR A 80 8.81 0.31 -2.42
CA TYR A 80 8.65 1.72 -2.02
C TYR A 80 7.96 2.58 -3.08
N SER A 81 6.78 2.16 -3.52
CA SER A 81 5.90 2.93 -4.41
C SER A 81 5.11 4.02 -3.66
N THR A 82 4.90 3.88 -2.34
CA THR A 82 4.22 4.89 -1.52
C THR A 82 4.78 6.31 -1.67
N PRO A 83 6.10 6.56 -1.59
CA PRO A 83 6.66 7.91 -1.72
C PRO A 83 6.50 8.52 -3.12
N ILE A 84 6.11 7.73 -4.12
CA ILE A 84 6.17 8.12 -5.53
C ILE A 84 4.82 8.61 -6.06
N GLY A 85 3.70 8.20 -5.43
CA GLY A 85 2.36 8.60 -5.83
C GLY A 85 1.54 9.05 -4.62
N PRO A 86 1.06 10.31 -4.56
CA PRO A 86 0.24 10.77 -3.43
C PRO A 86 -1.06 9.96 -3.28
N GLU A 87 -1.59 9.39 -4.36
CA GLU A 87 -2.76 8.52 -4.32
C GLU A 87 -2.46 7.17 -3.67
N LEU A 88 -1.28 6.59 -3.94
CA LEU A 88 -0.83 5.35 -3.30
C LEU A 88 -0.50 5.57 -1.82
N ASP A 89 0.10 6.71 -1.48
CA ASP A 89 0.33 7.12 -0.09
C ASP A 89 -0.98 7.32 0.68
N ALA A 90 -1.96 7.99 0.08
CA ALA A 90 -3.29 8.15 0.66
C ALA A 90 -3.97 6.79 0.92
N LEU A 91 -3.88 5.86 -0.03
CA LEU A 91 -4.45 4.51 0.11
C LEU A 91 -3.80 3.74 1.27
N LEU A 92 -2.46 3.68 1.33
CA LEU A 92 -1.72 2.91 2.32
C LEU A 92 -1.68 3.56 3.71
N ARG A 93 -1.99 4.86 3.81
CA ARG A 93 -2.13 5.59 5.09
C ARG A 93 -3.56 5.66 5.61
N LYS A 94 -4.50 4.91 5.02
CA LYS A 94 -5.88 4.84 5.51
C LYS A 94 -5.91 4.39 6.99
N PRO A 95 -6.53 5.16 7.90
CA PRO A 95 -6.49 4.88 9.34
C PRO A 95 -6.97 3.47 9.71
N GLU A 96 -8.00 2.98 9.04
CA GLU A 96 -8.56 1.64 9.20
C GLU A 96 -7.52 0.54 8.96
N LEU A 97 -6.65 0.71 7.97
CA LEU A 97 -5.59 -0.25 7.64
C LEU A 97 -4.54 -0.30 8.76
N GLY A 98 -4.12 0.87 9.25
CA GLY A 98 -3.18 0.97 10.37
C GLY A 98 -3.75 0.39 11.67
N ALA A 99 -5.01 0.73 11.99
CA ALA A 99 -5.71 0.21 13.16
C ALA A 99 -5.91 -1.31 13.09
N THR A 100 -6.26 -1.84 11.91
CA THR A 100 -6.32 -3.29 11.66
C THR A 100 -4.97 -3.95 11.94
N GLY A 101 -3.88 -3.39 11.41
CA GLY A 101 -2.53 -3.91 11.66
C GLY A 101 -2.17 -3.91 13.16
N ALA A 102 -2.49 -2.83 13.87
CA ALA A 102 -2.22 -2.72 15.31
C ALA A 102 -3.03 -3.74 16.13
N LEU A 103 -4.30 -3.95 15.80
CA LEU A 103 -5.16 -4.93 16.46
C LEU A 103 -4.66 -6.36 16.25
N LEU A 104 -4.28 -6.71 15.03
CA LEU A 104 -3.75 -8.04 14.70
C LEU A 104 -2.39 -8.28 15.38
N ALA A 105 -1.52 -7.26 15.42
CA ALA A 105 -0.22 -7.34 16.08
C ALA A 105 -0.32 -7.34 17.62
N GLY A 106 -1.35 -6.67 18.17
CA GLY A 106 -1.47 -6.43 19.61
C GLY A 106 -0.54 -5.34 20.15
N GLU A 107 0.03 -4.51 19.27
CA GLU A 107 0.94 -3.42 19.58
C GLU A 107 0.87 -2.31 18.51
N ASP A 108 1.54 -1.18 18.76
CA ASP A 108 1.61 -0.09 17.79
C ASP A 108 2.42 -0.51 16.56
N VAL A 109 1.89 -0.23 15.37
CA VAL A 109 2.54 -0.53 14.09
C VAL A 109 2.83 0.73 13.29
N ARG A 110 3.74 0.62 12.33
CA ARG A 110 4.00 1.66 11.33
C ARG A 110 4.23 1.04 9.96
N LEU A 111 3.90 1.77 8.91
CA LEU A 111 4.29 1.39 7.54
C LEU A 111 5.82 1.30 7.48
N TRP A 112 6.31 0.11 7.14
CA TRP A 112 7.74 -0.16 7.00
C TRP A 112 8.16 -0.27 5.53
N HIS A 113 7.34 -0.94 4.73
CA HIS A 113 7.62 -1.27 3.34
C HIS A 113 6.31 -1.50 2.57
N ASP A 114 6.32 -1.22 1.28
CA ASP A 114 5.24 -1.55 0.34
C ASP A 114 5.81 -2.15 -0.96
N GLN A 115 4.98 -2.92 -1.66
CA GLN A 115 5.29 -3.49 -2.96
C GLN A 115 4.09 -3.30 -3.88
N LEU A 116 4.30 -2.60 -4.98
CA LEU A 116 3.35 -2.54 -6.09
C LEU A 116 3.65 -3.71 -7.04
N LEU A 117 2.61 -4.51 -7.34
CA LEU A 117 2.67 -5.73 -8.16
C LEU A 117 1.77 -5.61 -9.40
#